data_AF-A0A856MP12-F1
#
_entry.id   AF-A0A856MP12-F1
#
_cell.length_a   1.000
_cell.length_b   1.000
_cell.length_c   1.000
_cell.angle_alpha   90.00
_cell.angle_beta   90.00
_cell.angle_gamma   90.00
#
_symmetry.space_group_name_H-M   'P 1'
#
loop_
_entity.id
_entity.type
_entity.pdbx_description
1 polymer ?
#
loop_
_entity_poly.entity_id
_entity_poly.type
_entity_poly.pdbx_seq_one_letter_code
_entity_poly.pdbx_strand_id
1 'polypeptide(L)'
;MTYQFPYSATMNLRKYQLMAQILATIFMLSGTSACSSKLSASQNEPTVFNCVEQKGRWVTIAKRGEATSSKPIFSWQTKEFDEWTPERRCYHVSGKLTTIVAKNGGRLNGLNLTFGKVDSGETVICVINAAQKDCDRQNLILTLNKVNAKNPSLVLAQITNFAQGKRSDNTVNEKGRVTQFVSLEALVNRYFDKNNGF
;
A
#
# COMPACT_ATOMS: atom_id res chain seq x y z
N MET A 1 8.47 -55.60 -35.20
CA MET A 1 9.91 -55.73 -34.89
C MET A 1 10.10 -55.37 -33.43
N THR A 2 10.23 -56.37 -32.58
CA THR A 2 10.41 -56.23 -31.13
C THR A 2 11.45 -57.26 -30.74
N TYR A 3 12.68 -56.81 -30.52
CA TYR A 3 13.76 -57.66 -30.01
C TYR A 3 14.07 -57.25 -28.58
N GLN A 4 13.63 -58.11 -27.67
CA GLN A 4 13.97 -58.11 -26.27
C GLN A 4 15.22 -58.99 -26.11
N PHE A 5 16.32 -58.41 -25.64
CA PHE A 5 17.50 -59.15 -25.20
C PHE A 5 17.61 -59.00 -23.67
N PRO A 6 17.52 -60.08 -22.90
CA PRO A 6 18.06 -60.12 -21.54
C PRO A 6 19.57 -60.41 -21.62
N TYR A 7 20.33 -60.07 -20.57
CA TYR A 7 21.32 -60.96 -19.96
C TYR A 7 22.07 -60.18 -18.87
N SER A 8 21.82 -60.59 -17.63
CA SER A 8 22.64 -60.29 -16.47
C SER A 8 23.99 -61.00 -16.61
N ALA A 9 25.09 -60.28 -16.40
CA ALA A 9 26.39 -60.88 -16.14
C ALA A 9 26.94 -60.31 -14.83
N THR A 10 26.89 -61.13 -13.80
CA THR A 10 27.68 -60.98 -12.58
C THR A 10 29.13 -61.31 -12.91
N MET A 11 30.07 -60.44 -12.54
CA MET A 11 31.49 -60.77 -12.60
C MET A 11 32.16 -60.40 -11.27
N ASN A 12 32.67 -61.45 -10.64
CA ASN A 12 33.24 -61.48 -9.31
C ASN A 12 34.64 -60.83 -9.27
N LEU A 13 34.88 -60.10 -8.18
CA LEU A 13 36.14 -59.50 -7.77
C LEU A 13 37.24 -60.55 -7.58
N ARG A 14 38.40 -60.34 -8.23
CA ARG A 14 39.69 -60.89 -7.75
C ARG A 14 40.75 -59.80 -7.71
N LYS A 15 41.03 -59.39 -6.46
CA LYS A 15 42.27 -58.86 -5.87
C LYS A 15 43.34 -58.38 -6.87
N TYR A 16 43.44 -57.06 -7.02
CA TYR A 16 44.71 -56.37 -7.21
C TYR A 16 44.84 -55.32 -6.12
N GLN A 17 45.83 -55.49 -5.24
CA GLN A 17 46.22 -54.50 -4.24
C GLN A 17 47.42 -53.71 -4.74
N LEU A 18 47.35 -52.39 -4.47
CA LEU A 18 48.42 -51.40 -4.38
C LEU A 18 49.00 -50.89 -5.71
N MET A 19 48.66 -49.65 -6.10
CA MET A 19 49.34 -48.40 -5.69
C MET A 19 48.58 -47.18 -6.24
N ALA A 20 48.36 -46.17 -5.38
CA ALA A 20 48.48 -44.70 -5.57
C ALA A 20 48.08 -44.08 -6.95
N GLN A 21 47.29 -43.00 -7.12
CA GLN A 21 46.92 -41.85 -6.30
C GLN A 21 45.63 -41.18 -6.84
N ILE A 22 44.81 -40.67 -5.92
CA ILE A 22 44.05 -39.40 -5.92
C ILE A 22 43.35 -38.97 -7.23
N LEU A 23 42.02 -39.13 -7.26
CA LEU A 23 41.11 -38.27 -8.02
C LEU A 23 39.96 -37.80 -7.11
N ALA A 24 39.72 -36.49 -7.14
CA ALA A 24 38.88 -35.72 -6.24
C ALA A 24 37.38 -35.96 -6.45
N THR A 25 36.62 -36.01 -5.35
CA THR A 25 35.24 -35.49 -5.33
C THR A 25 34.97 -34.76 -4.02
N ILE A 26 34.76 -33.47 -4.17
CA ILE A 26 34.39 -32.51 -3.14
C ILE A 26 32.91 -32.74 -2.81
N PHE A 27 32.59 -33.15 -1.58
CA PHE A 27 31.23 -33.02 -1.04
C PHE A 27 31.24 -31.89 -0.01
N MET A 28 31.33 -30.65 -0.48
CA MET A 28 30.92 -29.52 0.34
C MET A 28 29.38 -29.52 0.33
N LEU A 29 28.79 -29.95 1.44
CA LEU A 29 27.42 -29.59 1.78
C LEU A 29 27.39 -28.09 2.09
N SER A 30 27.44 -27.26 1.05
CA SER A 30 27.07 -25.86 1.16
C SER A 30 25.57 -25.82 1.37
N GLY A 31 25.15 -25.74 2.64
CA GLY A 31 23.81 -25.34 3.00
C GLY A 31 23.54 -23.97 2.40
N THR A 32 22.84 -23.94 1.27
CA THR A 32 22.27 -22.69 0.76
C THR A 32 21.15 -22.31 1.71
N SER A 33 21.44 -21.43 2.67
CA SER A 33 20.39 -20.67 3.32
C SER A 33 19.69 -19.87 2.22
N ALA A 34 18.52 -20.35 1.80
CA ALA A 34 17.59 -19.54 1.03
C ALA A 34 17.20 -18.37 1.93
N CYS A 35 17.92 -17.25 1.81
CA CYS A 35 17.47 -15.99 2.38
C CYS A 35 16.16 -15.64 1.68
N SER A 36 15.05 -15.90 2.35
CA SER A 36 13.80 -15.20 2.04
C SER A 36 14.03 -13.73 2.35
N SER A 37 14.46 -12.96 1.35
CA SER A 37 14.47 -11.50 1.43
C SER A 37 13.04 -11.06 1.68
N LYS A 38 12.75 -10.67 2.92
CA LYS A 38 11.50 -9.98 3.26
C LYS A 38 11.44 -8.73 2.38
N LEU A 39 10.41 -8.62 1.55
CA LEU A 39 10.14 -7.46 0.70
C LEU A 39 9.86 -6.24 1.59
N SER A 40 10.90 -5.53 1.98
CA SER A 40 10.81 -4.21 2.60
C SER A 40 10.53 -3.20 1.50
N ALA A 41 9.41 -2.47 1.59
CA ALA A 41 9.07 -1.40 0.65
C ALA A 41 10.24 -0.41 0.57
N SER A 42 10.85 -0.25 -0.60
CA SER A 42 11.88 0.78 -0.77
C SER A 42 11.20 2.14 -0.80
N GLN A 43 11.67 3.10 0.02
CA GLN A 43 11.14 4.47 0.02
C GLN A 43 11.35 5.22 -1.31
N ASN A 44 12.11 4.62 -2.23
CA ASN A 44 12.34 5.13 -3.58
C ASN A 44 11.36 4.59 -4.62
N GLU A 45 10.55 3.59 -4.29
CA GLU A 45 9.52 3.09 -5.20
C GLU A 45 8.31 4.03 -5.25
N PRO A 46 7.72 4.26 -6.43
CA PRO A 46 6.50 5.06 -6.55
C PRO A 46 5.38 4.49 -5.70
N THR A 47 4.67 5.37 -5.00
CA THR A 47 3.43 4.98 -4.30
C THR A 47 2.24 5.10 -5.25
N VAL A 48 1.45 4.04 -5.36
CA VAL A 48 0.18 4.03 -6.10
C VAL A 48 -0.97 3.67 -5.18
N PHE A 49 -2.18 4.08 -5.53
CA PHE A 49 -3.38 3.78 -4.77
C PHE A 49 -4.35 2.94 -5.62
N ASN A 50 -4.82 1.85 -5.03
CA ASN A 50 -5.76 0.95 -5.69
C ASN A 50 -7.07 0.92 -4.92
N CYS A 51 -8.16 0.88 -5.69
CA CYS A 51 -9.45 0.46 -5.15
C CYS A 51 -9.52 -1.06 -5.17
N VAL A 52 -9.91 -1.65 -4.04
CA VAL A 52 -10.15 -3.10 -3.94
C VAL A 52 -11.38 -3.36 -3.09
N GLU A 53 -12.04 -4.49 -3.32
CA GLU A 53 -13.08 -4.99 -2.44
C GLU A 53 -12.47 -5.88 -1.34
N GLN A 54 -12.80 -5.62 -0.09
CA GLN A 54 -12.38 -6.41 1.06
C GLN A 54 -13.55 -6.65 2.01
N LYS A 55 -13.95 -7.93 2.16
CA LYS A 55 -15.05 -8.35 3.05
C LYS A 55 -16.34 -7.56 2.80
N GLY A 56 -16.74 -7.43 1.52
CA GLY A 56 -17.96 -6.72 1.10
C GLY A 56 -17.89 -5.20 1.24
N ARG A 57 -16.69 -4.63 1.33
CA ARG A 57 -16.48 -3.17 1.43
C ARG A 57 -15.44 -2.72 0.42
N TRP A 58 -15.71 -1.58 -0.20
CA TRP A 58 -14.76 -0.92 -1.10
C TRP A 58 -13.77 -0.11 -0.28
N VAL A 59 -12.48 -0.30 -0.55
CA VAL A 59 -11.39 0.34 0.19
C VAL A 59 -10.29 0.83 -0.74
N THR A 60 -9.69 1.96 -0.39
CA THR A 60 -8.48 2.46 -1.04
C THR A 60 -7.27 1.97 -0.25
N ILE A 61 -6.39 1.22 -0.90
CA ILE A 61 -5.11 0.74 -0.34
C ILE A 61 -3.94 1.44 -1.04
N ALA A 62 -2.80 1.54 -0.36
CA ALA A 62 -1.56 2.01 -0.97
C ALA A 62 -0.65 0.83 -1.33
N LYS A 63 0.06 0.93 -2.44
CA LYS A 63 1.10 0.00 -2.86
C LYS A 63 2.40 0.75 -3.16
N ARG A 64 3.53 0.12 -2.85
CA ARG A 64 4.87 0.64 -3.09
C ARG A 64 5.77 -0.56 -3.41
N GLY A 65 6.14 -0.70 -4.69
CA GLY A 65 6.67 -1.95 -5.23
C GLY A 65 5.74 -3.12 -4.90
N GLU A 66 6.30 -4.19 -4.35
CA GLU A 66 5.54 -5.37 -3.90
C GLU A 66 4.83 -5.18 -2.56
N ALA A 67 5.14 -4.12 -1.82
CA ALA A 67 4.50 -3.87 -0.54
C ALA A 67 3.09 -3.31 -0.70
N THR A 68 2.17 -3.80 0.12
CA THR A 68 0.79 -3.31 0.23
C THR A 68 0.52 -2.83 1.64
N SER A 69 -0.18 -1.70 1.79
CA SER A 69 -0.54 -1.16 3.09
C SER A 69 -1.35 -2.16 3.92
N SER A 70 -0.93 -2.41 5.16
CA SER A 70 -1.55 -3.39 6.06
C SER A 70 -2.99 -3.06 6.48
N LYS A 71 -3.41 -1.81 6.28
CA LYS A 71 -4.77 -1.32 6.50
C LYS A 71 -5.21 -0.44 5.32
N PRO A 72 -6.52 -0.30 5.08
CA PRO A 72 -7.05 0.70 4.17
C PRO A 72 -6.60 2.12 4.53
N ILE A 73 -6.33 2.93 3.50
CA ILE A 73 -6.18 4.38 3.63
C ILE A 73 -7.58 5.03 3.76
N PHE A 74 -8.53 4.60 2.91
CA PHE A 74 -9.93 5.01 2.96
C PHE A 74 -10.86 3.80 2.91
N SER A 75 -12.00 3.87 3.61
CA SER A 75 -13.07 2.86 3.57
C SER A 75 -14.37 3.52 3.13
N TRP A 76 -15.03 2.94 2.12
CA TRP A 76 -16.21 3.51 1.49
C TRP A 76 -17.43 2.63 1.83
N GLN A 77 -18.36 3.17 2.63
CA GLN A 77 -19.52 2.40 3.13
C GLN A 77 -20.86 3.09 2.85
N THR A 78 -20.91 4.42 2.86
CA THR A 78 -22.19 5.14 2.79
C THR A 78 -22.76 5.15 1.37
N LYS A 79 -24.07 4.97 1.24
CA LYS A 79 -24.79 5.11 -0.05
C LYS A 79 -25.45 6.48 -0.21
N GLU A 80 -25.06 7.46 0.61
CA GLU A 80 -25.67 8.81 0.71
C GLU A 80 -25.65 9.65 -0.57
N PHE A 81 -25.03 9.15 -1.63
CA PHE A 81 -24.97 9.79 -2.92
C PHE A 81 -25.34 8.74 -3.98
N ASP A 82 -26.55 8.81 -4.52
CA ASP A 82 -27.13 7.75 -5.35
C ASP A 82 -26.24 7.40 -6.57
N GLU A 83 -25.69 8.42 -7.25
CA GLU A 83 -24.79 8.23 -8.39
C GLU A 83 -23.32 7.96 -8.00
N TRP A 84 -22.96 8.22 -6.74
CA TRP A 84 -21.61 8.04 -6.21
C TRP A 84 -21.59 6.86 -5.25
N THR A 85 -21.76 5.65 -5.80
CA THR A 85 -21.66 4.40 -5.04
C THR A 85 -20.30 4.30 -4.32
N PRO A 86 -20.20 3.51 -3.23
CA PRO A 86 -18.93 3.25 -2.56
C PRO A 86 -17.81 2.81 -3.51
N GLU A 87 -18.12 1.93 -4.47
CA GLU A 87 -17.21 1.48 -5.53
C GLU A 87 -16.72 2.65 -6.38
N ARG A 88 -17.65 3.46 -6.91
CA ARG A 88 -17.31 4.57 -7.80
C ARG A 88 -16.42 5.60 -7.11
N ARG A 89 -16.73 5.93 -5.84
CA ARG A 89 -15.90 6.85 -5.04
C ARG A 89 -14.52 6.26 -4.77
N CYS A 90 -14.46 4.96 -4.48
CA CYS A 90 -13.21 4.24 -4.28
C CYS A 90 -12.30 4.31 -5.51
N TYR A 91 -12.80 3.99 -6.70
CA TYR A 91 -12.03 4.12 -7.93
C TYR A 91 -11.63 5.56 -8.22
N HIS A 92 -12.58 6.51 -8.08
CA HIS A 92 -12.31 7.92 -8.35
C HIS A 92 -11.20 8.48 -7.46
N VAL A 93 -11.31 8.29 -6.14
CA VAL A 93 -10.34 8.81 -5.17
C VAL A 93 -8.99 8.13 -5.32
N SER A 94 -8.97 6.80 -5.50
CA SER A 94 -7.71 6.05 -5.70
C SER A 94 -6.98 6.49 -6.97
N GLY A 95 -7.73 6.68 -8.08
CA GLY A 95 -7.18 7.17 -9.34
C GLY A 95 -6.64 8.60 -9.23
N LYS A 96 -7.37 9.50 -8.54
CA LYS A 96 -6.90 10.87 -8.31
C LYS A 96 -5.65 10.92 -7.44
N LEU A 97 -5.61 10.17 -6.34
CA LEU A 97 -4.43 10.10 -5.48
C LEU A 97 -3.21 9.56 -6.25
N THR A 98 -3.38 8.50 -7.03
CA THR A 98 -2.31 7.94 -7.88
C THR A 98 -1.80 8.99 -8.88
N THR A 99 -2.72 9.72 -9.53
CA THR A 99 -2.35 10.80 -10.47
C THR A 99 -1.57 11.92 -9.78
N ILE A 100 -2.03 12.37 -8.61
CA ILE A 100 -1.38 13.44 -7.84
C ILE A 100 0.02 13.00 -7.40
N VAL A 101 0.17 11.78 -6.90
CA VAL A 101 1.48 11.24 -6.48
C VAL A 101 2.41 11.03 -7.67
N ALA A 102 1.91 10.55 -8.81
CA ALA A 102 2.70 10.43 -10.04
C ALA A 102 3.25 11.80 -10.49
N LYS A 103 2.41 12.85 -10.46
CA LYS A 103 2.84 14.23 -10.73
C LYS A 103 3.87 14.75 -9.72
N ASN A 104 3.86 14.22 -8.50
CA ASN A 104 4.87 14.50 -7.46
C ASN A 104 6.07 13.53 -7.52
N GLY A 105 6.41 13.03 -8.70
CA GLY A 105 7.55 12.12 -8.91
C GLY A 105 7.37 10.73 -8.30
N GLY A 106 6.13 10.30 -8.06
CA GLY A 106 5.81 9.04 -7.39
C GLY A 106 5.94 9.07 -5.87
N ARG A 107 6.24 10.24 -5.27
CA ARG A 107 6.55 10.37 -3.84
C ARG A 107 5.42 11.06 -3.09
N LEU A 108 5.28 10.72 -1.82
CA LEU A 108 4.30 11.34 -0.92
C LEU A 108 4.82 12.60 -0.22
N ASN A 109 6.14 12.79 -0.21
CA ASN A 109 6.77 13.89 0.50
C ASN A 109 6.26 15.25 -0.01
N GLY A 110 5.95 16.14 0.94
CA GLY A 110 5.40 17.46 0.64
C GLY A 110 3.91 17.48 0.27
N LEU A 111 3.24 16.33 0.17
CA LEU A 111 1.79 16.25 -0.09
C LEU A 111 1.00 16.29 1.22
N ASN A 112 0.03 17.20 1.30
CA ASN A 112 -0.84 17.34 2.45
C ASN A 112 -2.31 17.31 2.03
N LEU A 113 -3.14 16.54 2.73
CA LEU A 113 -4.59 16.67 2.67
C LEU A 113 -5.02 17.94 3.39
N THR A 114 -5.93 18.68 2.78
CA THR A 114 -6.59 19.85 3.35
C THR A 114 -8.04 19.92 2.87
N PHE A 115 -8.79 20.92 3.30
CA PHE A 115 -10.11 21.23 2.79
C PHE A 115 -10.19 22.65 2.27
N GLY A 116 -11.11 22.88 1.33
CA GLY A 116 -11.31 24.18 0.71
C GLY A 116 -12.62 24.26 -0.05
N LYS A 117 -12.82 25.39 -0.72
CA LYS A 117 -13.98 25.63 -1.59
C LYS A 117 -13.52 25.56 -3.04
N VAL A 118 -14.26 24.83 -3.86
CA VAL A 118 -14.05 24.77 -5.31
C VAL A 118 -15.32 25.21 -6.01
N ASP A 119 -15.15 25.78 -7.21
CA ASP A 119 -16.22 26.28 -8.06
C ASP A 119 -17.16 27.27 -7.33
N SER A 120 -18.48 27.08 -7.46
CA SER A 120 -19.52 27.94 -6.89
C SER A 120 -19.73 27.77 -5.37
N GLY A 121 -18.84 27.05 -4.68
CA GLY A 121 -18.83 26.98 -3.22
C GLY A 121 -18.96 25.58 -2.62
N GLU A 122 -18.64 24.53 -3.38
CA GLU A 122 -18.62 23.16 -2.85
C GLU A 122 -17.44 23.00 -1.88
N THR A 123 -17.70 22.44 -0.68
CA THR A 123 -16.62 22.10 0.25
C THR A 123 -16.01 20.77 -0.14
N VAL A 124 -14.69 20.74 -0.35
CA VAL A 124 -13.96 19.55 -0.79
C VAL A 124 -12.80 19.23 0.15
N ILE A 125 -12.33 17.98 0.07
CA ILE A 125 -10.98 17.57 0.49
C ILE A 125 -10.10 17.55 -0.75
N CYS A 126 -8.90 18.13 -0.64
CA CYS A 126 -7.92 18.17 -1.72
C CYS A 126 -6.52 17.80 -1.21
N VAL A 127 -5.59 17.55 -2.13
CA VAL A 127 -4.17 17.35 -1.83
C VAL A 127 -3.40 18.59 -2.30
N ILE A 128 -2.64 19.21 -1.42
CA ILE A 128 -1.83 20.40 -1.73
C ILE A 128 -0.34 20.11 -1.56
N ASN A 129 0.48 21.01 -2.09
CA ASN A 129 1.93 21.02 -1.90
C ASN A 129 2.45 22.46 -1.87
N ALA A 130 3.77 22.65 -1.89
CA ALA A 130 4.37 23.98 -1.83
C ALA A 130 4.00 24.88 -3.04
N ALA A 131 3.77 24.28 -4.21
CA ALA A 131 3.46 24.98 -5.46
C ALA A 131 1.96 25.24 -5.65
N GLN A 132 1.09 24.43 -5.04
CA GLN A 132 -0.36 24.53 -5.16
C GLN A 132 -0.97 24.45 -3.75
N LYS A 133 -1.31 25.62 -3.19
CA LYS A 133 -1.75 25.76 -1.79
C LYS A 133 -3.27 25.72 -1.60
N ASP A 134 -4.03 25.98 -2.65
CA ASP A 134 -5.49 26.04 -2.62
C ASP A 134 -6.11 24.81 -3.27
N CYS A 135 -7.35 24.50 -2.89
CA CYS A 135 -8.13 23.45 -3.56
C CYS A 135 -8.68 23.95 -4.90
N ASP A 136 -8.58 23.13 -5.93
CA ASP A 136 -9.17 23.32 -7.24
C ASP A 136 -9.58 21.97 -7.87
N ARG A 137 -10.06 22.00 -9.11
CA ARG A 137 -10.51 20.79 -9.83
C ARG A 137 -9.39 19.76 -10.07
N GLN A 138 -8.15 20.21 -10.14
CA GLN A 138 -6.99 19.37 -10.43
C GLN A 138 -6.54 18.59 -9.19
N ASN A 139 -6.70 19.17 -8.00
CA ASN A 139 -6.20 18.59 -6.76
C ASN A 139 -7.27 18.17 -5.74
N LEU A 140 -8.55 18.49 -5.97
CA LEU A 140 -9.65 17.94 -5.17
C LEU A 140 -9.74 16.43 -5.35
N ILE A 141 -9.96 15.69 -4.27
CA ILE A 141 -10.10 14.22 -4.31
C ILE A 141 -11.49 13.76 -3.85
N LEU A 142 -12.20 14.58 -3.08
CA LEU A 142 -13.51 14.24 -2.52
C LEU A 142 -14.34 15.50 -2.29
N THR A 143 -15.58 15.52 -2.79
CA THR A 143 -16.58 16.53 -2.40
C THR A 143 -17.34 16.06 -1.16
N LEU A 144 -17.50 16.94 -0.17
CA LEU A 144 -18.21 16.62 1.07
C LEU A 144 -19.72 16.74 0.90
N ASN A 145 -20.49 15.83 1.51
CA ASN A 145 -21.94 16.00 1.61
C ASN A 145 -22.29 17.24 2.45
N LYS A 146 -23.55 17.69 2.38
CA LYS A 146 -24.01 18.88 3.11
C LYS A 146 -23.79 18.82 4.62
N VAL A 147 -23.79 17.63 5.22
CA VAL A 147 -23.57 17.45 6.67
C VAL A 147 -22.10 17.64 7.03
N ASN A 148 -21.23 16.92 6.34
CA ASN A 148 -19.77 16.94 6.50
C ASN A 148 -19.17 18.29 6.09
N ALA A 149 -19.76 18.96 5.11
CA ALA A 149 -19.36 20.29 4.67
C ALA A 149 -19.53 21.38 5.76
N LYS A 150 -20.34 21.15 6.80
CA LYS A 150 -20.48 22.07 7.94
C LYS A 150 -19.26 22.07 8.87
N ASN A 151 -18.52 20.97 8.91
CA ASN A 151 -17.32 20.84 9.73
C ASN A 151 -16.25 20.01 8.99
N PRO A 152 -15.65 20.54 7.93
CA PRO A 152 -14.67 19.81 7.13
C PRO A 152 -13.38 19.49 7.91
N SER A 153 -13.05 20.28 8.92
CA SER A 153 -11.95 19.98 9.85
C SER A 153 -12.18 18.71 10.65
N LEU A 154 -13.42 18.41 11.05
CA LEU A 154 -13.76 17.16 11.72
C LEU A 154 -13.57 15.98 10.77
N VAL A 155 -13.95 16.11 9.51
CA VAL A 155 -13.73 15.06 8.49
C VAL A 155 -12.23 14.81 8.32
N LEU A 156 -11.43 15.87 8.23
CA LEU A 156 -9.97 15.74 8.09
C LEU A 156 -9.33 15.10 9.35
N ALA A 157 -9.83 15.45 10.53
CA ALA A 157 -9.43 14.81 11.79
C ALA A 157 -9.84 13.32 11.84
N GLN A 158 -11.03 12.96 11.34
CA GLN A 158 -11.49 11.57 11.26
C GLN A 158 -10.63 10.73 10.32
N ILE A 159 -10.24 11.26 9.15
CA ILE A 159 -9.27 10.61 8.25
C ILE A 159 -7.98 10.30 9.01
N THR A 160 -7.50 11.25 9.81
CA THR A 160 -6.28 11.11 10.61
C THR A 160 -6.44 10.11 11.76
N ASN A 161 -7.54 10.18 12.51
CA ASN A 161 -7.81 9.28 13.65
C ASN A 161 -7.99 7.83 13.20
N PHE A 162 -8.69 7.63 12.08
CA PHE A 162 -8.78 6.33 11.42
C PHE A 162 -7.40 5.80 11.04
N ALA A 163 -6.54 6.63 10.46
CA ALA A 163 -5.16 6.28 10.16
C ALA A 163 -4.34 5.92 11.42
N GLN A 164 -4.62 6.58 12.53
CA GLN A 164 -3.98 6.29 13.81
C GLN A 164 -4.49 5.00 14.47
N GLY A 165 -5.49 4.33 13.90
CA GLY A 165 -6.14 3.17 14.51
C GLY A 165 -6.92 3.50 15.77
N LYS A 166 -7.20 4.79 16.01
CA LYS A 166 -8.09 5.24 17.07
C LYS A 166 -9.52 4.94 16.63
N ARG A 167 -10.35 4.41 17.55
CA ARG A 167 -11.80 4.36 17.32
C ARG A 167 -12.24 5.80 16.99
N SER A 168 -13.13 5.97 16.02
CA SER A 168 -13.70 7.28 15.68
C SER A 168 -14.49 7.78 16.87
N ASP A 169 -13.77 8.36 17.83
CA ASP A 169 -14.32 8.97 19.01
C ASP A 169 -14.69 10.39 18.59
N ASN A 170 -15.96 10.76 18.76
CA ASN A 170 -16.46 12.10 18.43
C ASN A 170 -15.94 13.16 19.41
N THR A 171 -14.93 12.84 20.22
CA THR A 171 -14.24 13.75 21.13
C THR A 171 -13.45 14.76 20.31
N VAL A 172 -14.14 15.84 19.96
CA VAL A 172 -13.51 17.12 19.62
C VAL A 172 -12.62 17.47 20.80
N ASN A 173 -11.30 17.47 20.58
CA ASN A 173 -10.39 17.94 21.60
C ASN A 173 -10.56 19.46 21.69
N GLU A 174 -11.34 19.91 22.69
CA GLU A 174 -11.69 21.31 22.93
C GLU A 174 -10.47 22.20 23.24
N LYS A 175 -9.27 21.62 23.36
CA LYS A 175 -8.00 22.35 23.44
C LYS A 175 -7.40 22.61 22.05
N GLY A 176 -8.12 23.38 21.24
CA GLY A 176 -7.53 24.54 20.56
C GLY A 176 -6.68 24.36 19.29
N ARG A 177 -6.80 23.29 18.50
CA ARG A 177 -6.31 23.31 17.10
C ARG A 177 -7.27 22.62 16.14
N VAL A 178 -7.86 23.41 15.25
CA VAL A 178 -8.58 22.92 14.06
C VAL A 178 -7.55 22.27 13.14
N THR A 179 -7.64 20.97 12.89
CA THR A 179 -6.77 20.29 11.93
C THR A 179 -7.06 20.84 10.54
N GLN A 180 -6.13 21.64 10.00
CA GLN A 180 -6.23 22.20 8.66
C GLN A 180 -5.43 21.40 7.62
N PHE A 181 -4.37 20.70 8.06
CA PHE A 181 -3.49 19.95 7.17
C PHE A 181 -3.17 18.58 7.75
N VAL A 182 -3.08 17.57 6.89
CA VAL A 182 -2.67 16.20 7.24
C VAL A 182 -1.66 15.71 6.22
N SER A 183 -0.44 15.38 6.66
CA SER A 183 0.58 14.81 5.78
C SER A 183 0.11 13.48 5.19
N LEU A 184 0.02 13.41 3.86
CA LEU A 184 -0.34 12.18 3.16
C LEU A 184 0.75 11.11 3.31
N GLU A 185 2.00 11.54 3.37
CA GLU A 185 3.14 10.66 3.65
C GLU A 185 3.01 9.99 5.01
N ALA A 186 2.79 10.76 6.08
CA ALA A 186 2.63 10.21 7.43
C ALA A 186 1.41 9.29 7.55
N LEU A 187 0.32 9.63 6.85
CA LEU A 187 -0.89 8.83 6.77
C LEU A 187 -0.61 7.43 6.21
N VAL A 188 0.11 7.37 5.08
CA VAL A 188 0.33 6.15 4.32
C VAL A 188 1.46 5.31 4.91
N ASN A 189 2.61 5.92 5.25
CA ASN A 189 3.80 5.20 5.71
C ASN A 189 3.53 4.40 7.00
N ARG A 190 2.63 4.90 7.86
CA ARG A 190 2.18 4.19 9.06
C ARG A 190 1.66 2.76 8.79
N TYR A 191 1.15 2.50 7.58
CA TYR A 191 0.61 1.20 7.20
C TYR A 191 1.57 0.33 6.39
N PHE A 192 2.75 0.84 6.05
CA PHE A 192 3.84 0.03 5.53
C PHE A 192 4.75 -0.50 6.65
N ASP A 193 4.82 0.20 7.80
CA ASP A 193 5.81 -0.08 8.86
C ASP A 193 5.41 -1.16 9.88
N LYS A 194 4.28 -1.86 9.70
CA LYS A 194 3.82 -2.91 10.63
C LYS A 194 4.50 -4.27 10.40
N ASN A 195 5.83 -4.28 10.55
CA ASN A 195 6.56 -5.43 11.09
C ASN A 195 7.17 -5.13 12.48
N ASN A 196 6.93 -3.95 13.05
CA ASN A 196 7.30 -3.64 14.44
C ASN A 196 6.05 -3.76 15.32
N GLY A 197 5.96 -4.89 16.02
CA GLY A 197 4.86 -5.22 16.92
C GLY A 197 4.64 -4.16 18.00
N PHE A 198 3.36 -3.88 18.24
CA PHE A 198 2.84 -3.50 19.55
C PHE A 198 1.78 -4.54 19.89
#